data_AF-A0A3E4Y866-F1
#
_entry.id   AF-A0A3E4Y866-F1
#
_cell.length_a   1.000
_cell.length_b   1.000
_cell.length_c   1.000
_cell.angle_alpha   90.00
_cell.angle_beta   90.00
_cell.angle_gamma   90.00
#
_symmetry.space_group_name_H-M   'P 1'
#
loop_
_entity.id
_entity.type
_entity.pdbx_description
1 polymer ?
#
loop_
_entity_poly.entity_id
_entity_poly.type
_entity_poly.pdbx_seq_one_letter_code
_entity_poly.pdbx_strand_id
1 'polypeptide(L)'
;MYPNKYYVEMKIATRLSSAFNLNELQILENARIRHNNYFVNASNRQTKNRRYISQIITKGDIIGFYLETEYPVSNIQRIGNALCMYAIMAVDNGFGVYVANQRLMRAA
;
A
#
# COMPACT_ATOMS: atom_id res chain seq x y z
N MET A 1 9.36 -17.99 -7.74
CA MET A 1 7.97 -17.89 -7.26
C MET A 1 8.01 -17.75 -5.75
N TYR A 2 7.35 -16.76 -5.16
CA TYR A 2 7.37 -16.52 -3.71
C TYR A 2 6.39 -17.48 -3.01
N PRO A 3 6.84 -18.32 -2.06
CA PRO A 3 6.01 -19.38 -1.49
C PRO A 3 5.03 -18.89 -0.41
N ASN A 4 5.33 -17.74 0.23
CA ASN A 4 4.50 -17.22 1.31
C ASN A 4 3.56 -16.14 0.75
N LYS A 5 2.26 -16.32 0.95
CA LYS A 5 1.22 -15.40 0.46
C LYS A 5 0.36 -14.91 1.61
N TYR A 6 0.13 -13.61 1.66
CA TYR A 6 -0.74 -12.98 2.65
C TYR A 6 -1.69 -12.00 1.98
N TYR A 7 -2.83 -11.77 2.60
CA TYR A 7 -3.80 -10.78 2.18
C TYR A 7 -4.16 -9.89 3.38
N VAL A 8 -4.07 -8.58 3.20
CA VAL A 8 -4.43 -7.61 4.23
C VAL A 8 -5.27 -6.51 3.63
N GLU A 9 -6.29 -6.09 4.36
CA GLU A 9 -7.17 -5.00 3.97
C GLU A 9 -6.90 -3.76 4.81
N MET A 10 -6.94 -2.61 4.14
CA MET A 10 -6.91 -1.30 4.77
C MET A 10 -8.16 -0.54 4.38
N LYS A 11 -8.97 -0.20 5.38
CA LYS A 11 -10.15 0.65 5.20
C LYS A 11 -9.76 2.12 5.21
N ILE A 12 -10.16 2.86 4.19
CA ILE A 12 -10.00 4.31 4.14
C ILE A 12 -11.26 4.95 4.72
N ALA A 13 -11.26 5.12 6.05
CA ALA A 13 -12.41 5.63 6.81
C ALA A 13 -12.96 6.99 6.32
N THR A 14 -12.17 7.75 5.57
CA THR A 14 -12.51 9.11 5.12
C THR A 14 -12.94 9.18 3.66
N ARG A 15 -13.01 8.04 2.95
CA ARG A 15 -13.38 7.99 1.54
C ARG A 15 -14.90 7.96 1.40
N LEU A 16 -15.45 8.86 0.57
CA LEU A 16 -16.90 8.98 0.34
C LEU A 16 -17.36 8.31 -0.96
N SER A 17 -16.47 8.17 -1.95
CA SER A 17 -16.76 7.54 -3.24
C SER A 17 -16.58 6.02 -3.17
N SER A 18 -17.50 5.29 -3.81
CA SER A 18 -17.52 3.82 -3.87
C SER A 18 -16.47 3.21 -4.81
N ALA A 19 -15.82 4.00 -5.66
CA ALA A 19 -14.80 3.50 -6.58
C ALA A 19 -13.58 4.42 -6.65
N PHE A 20 -12.41 3.82 -6.87
CA PHE A 20 -11.15 4.51 -7.14
C PHE A 20 -11.11 4.94 -8.61
N ASN A 21 -10.78 6.21 -8.84
CA ASN A 21 -10.58 6.72 -10.20
C ASN A 21 -9.19 6.32 -10.73
N LEU A 22 -8.98 6.50 -12.04
CA LEU A 22 -7.75 6.07 -12.71
C LEU A 22 -6.49 6.71 -12.11
N ASN A 23 -6.54 7.99 -11.74
CA ASN A 23 -5.40 8.70 -11.15
C ASN A 23 -5.05 8.15 -9.76
N GLU A 24 -6.06 7.88 -8.93
CA GLU A 24 -5.83 7.27 -7.61
C GLU A 24 -5.22 5.87 -7.75
N LEU A 25 -5.71 5.06 -8.68
CA LEU A 25 -5.16 3.74 -8.97
C LEU A 25 -3.69 3.83 -9.42
N GLN A 26 -3.36 4.79 -10.30
CA GLN A 26 -1.99 5.01 -10.73
C GLN A 26 -1.07 5.45 -9.58
N ILE A 27 -1.53 6.32 -8.69
CA ILE A 27 -0.77 6.75 -7.50
C ILE A 27 -0.47 5.57 -6.57
N LEU A 28 -1.49 4.75 -6.30
CA LEU A 28 -1.36 3.55 -5.46
C LEU A 28 -0.39 2.52 -6.07
N GLU A 29 -0.43 2.35 -7.40
CA GLU A 29 0.48 1.45 -8.12
C GLU A 29 1.91 1.99 -8.14
N ASN A 30 2.10 3.29 -8.37
CA ASN A 30 3.41 3.93 -8.27
C ASN A 30 4.01 3.79 -6.87
N ALA A 31 3.19 3.91 -5.82
CA ALA A 31 3.63 3.69 -4.45
C ALA A 31 4.05 2.23 -4.22
N ARG A 32 3.35 1.27 -4.83
CA ARG A 32 3.69 -0.16 -4.78
C ARG A 32 5.06 -0.44 -5.40
N ILE A 33 5.31 0.15 -6.57
CA ILE A 33 6.58 0.02 -7.29
C ILE A 33 7.72 0.60 -6.44
N ARG A 34 7.54 1.83 -5.94
CA ARG A 34 8.54 2.51 -5.09
C ARG A 34 8.82 1.72 -3.80
N HIS A 35 7.77 1.20 -3.16
CA HIS A 35 7.87 0.35 -1.99
C HIS A 35 8.71 -0.89 -2.28
N ASN A 36 8.38 -1.66 -3.32
CA ASN A 36 9.15 -2.85 -3.64
C ASN A 36 10.60 -2.51 -4.04
N ASN A 37 10.84 -1.43 -4.77
CA ASN A 37 12.20 -1.00 -5.13
C ASN A 37 13.04 -0.66 -3.88
N TYR A 38 12.44 -0.09 -2.84
CA TYR A 38 13.13 0.11 -1.57
C TYR A 38 13.61 -1.22 -0.97
N PHE A 39 12.75 -2.25 -0.94
CA PHE A 39 13.11 -3.57 -0.38
C PHE A 39 14.08 -4.36 -1.26
N VAL A 40 13.99 -4.22 -2.58
CA VAL A 40 14.96 -4.80 -3.51
C VAL A 40 16.36 -4.26 -3.27
N ASN A 41 16.49 -2.96 -2.97
CA ASN A 41 17.78 -2.29 -2.79
C ASN A 41 18.29 -2.25 -1.34
N ALA A 42 17.44 -2.55 -0.36
CA ALA A 42 17.83 -2.59 1.05
C ALA A 42 18.78 -3.76 1.34
N SER A 43 19.71 -3.61 2.28
CA SER A 43 20.64 -4.69 2.65
C SER A 43 19.92 -5.85 3.35
N ASN A 44 20.52 -7.05 3.36
CA ASN A 44 20.01 -8.20 4.12
C ASN A 44 19.89 -7.94 5.64
N ARG A 45 20.66 -6.96 6.15
CA ARG A 45 20.60 -6.50 7.54
C ARG A 45 19.35 -5.66 7.80
N GLN A 46 18.84 -4.96 6.79
CA GLN A 46 17.64 -4.11 6.88
C GLN A 46 16.36 -4.91 6.58
N THR A 47 16.39 -5.75 5.54
CA THR A 47 15.25 -6.61 5.18
C THR A 47 15.72 -7.97 4.67
N LYS A 48 15.02 -9.03 5.08
CA LYS A 48 15.22 -10.37 4.52
C LYS A 48 14.41 -10.62 3.25
N ASN A 49 13.33 -9.86 3.04
CA ASN A 49 12.42 -10.04 1.89
C ASN A 49 12.63 -8.90 0.90
N ARG A 50 12.77 -9.23 -0.38
CA ARG A 50 13.06 -8.29 -1.47
C ARG A 50 11.82 -7.78 -2.21
N ARG A 51 10.74 -8.55 -2.18
CA ARG A 51 9.42 -8.13 -2.64
C ARG A 51 8.41 -8.35 -1.52
N TYR A 52 7.54 -7.39 -1.32
CA TYR A 52 6.48 -7.46 -0.31
C TYR A 52 5.11 -7.38 -0.96
N ILE A 53 4.76 -6.29 -1.65
CA ILE A 53 3.40 -6.10 -2.17
C ILE A 53 3.34 -6.55 -3.63
N SER A 54 2.75 -7.72 -3.88
CA SER A 54 2.66 -8.28 -5.23
C SER A 54 1.59 -7.59 -6.07
N GLN A 55 0.44 -7.27 -5.45
CA GLN A 55 -0.71 -6.68 -6.11
C GLN A 55 -1.51 -5.83 -5.11
N ILE A 56 -2.17 -4.80 -5.63
CA ILE A 56 -3.18 -4.03 -4.91
C ILE A 56 -4.52 -4.23 -5.62
N ILE A 57 -5.57 -4.43 -4.84
CA ILE A 57 -6.96 -4.39 -5.31
C ILE A 57 -7.70 -3.30 -4.54
N THR A 58 -8.72 -2.73 -5.17
CA THR A 58 -9.57 -1.73 -4.52
C THR A 58 -11.03 -2.15 -4.66
N LYS A 59 -11.80 -1.98 -3.59
CA LYS A 59 -13.23 -2.27 -3.55
C LYS A 59 -13.92 -1.34 -2.56
N GLY A 60 -14.78 -0.45 -3.04
CA GLY A 60 -15.42 0.52 -2.15
C GLY A 60 -14.39 1.46 -1.54
N ASP A 61 -14.39 1.52 -0.22
CA ASP A 61 -13.45 2.25 0.63
C ASP A 61 -12.27 1.40 1.11
N ILE A 62 -12.12 0.18 0.60
CA ILE A 62 -11.06 -0.75 1.00
C ILE A 62 -9.98 -0.83 -0.07
N ILE A 63 -8.72 -0.79 0.40
CA ILE A 63 -7.56 -1.22 -0.37
C ILE A 63 -7.11 -2.59 0.16
N GLY A 64 -7.12 -3.60 -0.69
CA GLY A 64 -6.58 -4.92 -0.41
C GLY A 64 -5.16 -5.07 -0.93
N PHE A 65 -4.27 -5.60 -0.12
CA PHE A 65 -2.87 -5.83 -0.43
C PHE A 65 -2.61 -7.33 -0.46
N TYR A 66 -2.19 -7.84 -1.63
CA TYR A 66 -1.56 -9.14 -1.70
C TYR A 66 -0.07 -8.99 -1.43
N LEU A 67 0.41 -9.78 -0.48
CA LEU A 67 1.81 -9.82 -0.11
C LEU A 67 2.39 -11.17 -0.51
N GLU A 68 3.52 -11.15 -1.19
CA GLU A 68 4.24 -12.37 -1.59
C GLU A 68 5.70 -12.25 -1.17
N THR A 69 6.15 -13.13 -0.29
CA THR A 69 7.49 -13.05 0.33
C THR A 69 8.32 -14.32 0.18
N GLU A 70 9.64 -14.15 0.13
CA GLU A 70 10.62 -15.26 0.03
C GLU A 70 10.65 -16.07 1.33
N TYR A 71 10.64 -15.36 2.45
CA TYR A 71 10.65 -15.92 3.79
C TYR A 71 9.34 -15.57 4.52
N PRO A 72 8.84 -16.46 5.39
CA PRO A 72 7.63 -16.21 6.14
C PRO A 72 7.79 -14.98 7.03
N VAL A 73 6.73 -14.17 7.11
CA VAL A 73 6.68 -13.01 8.01
C VAL A 73 6.29 -13.51 9.40
N SER A 74 7.30 -13.71 10.26
CA SER A 74 7.13 -14.33 11.58
C SER A 74 6.38 -13.49 12.62
N ASN A 75 6.12 -12.21 12.35
CA ASN A 75 5.40 -11.31 13.25
C ASN A 75 4.49 -10.38 12.44
N ILE A 76 3.19 -10.40 12.75
CA ILE A 76 2.17 -9.58 12.09
C ILE A 76 2.43 -8.07 12.18
N GLN A 77 3.13 -7.59 13.22
CA GLN A 77 3.56 -6.19 13.35
C GLN A 77 4.52 -5.77 12.23
N ARG A 78 5.29 -6.72 11.66
CA ARG A 78 6.14 -6.42 10.49
C ARG A 78 5.31 -6.16 9.24
N ILE A 79 4.17 -6.82 9.09
CA ILE A 79 3.21 -6.53 8.03
C ILE A 79 2.64 -5.11 8.24
N GLY A 80 2.24 -4.78 9.47
CA GLY A 80 1.80 -3.43 9.82
C GLY A 80 2.83 -2.35 9.48
N ASN A 81 4.10 -2.54 9.86
CA ASN A 81 5.17 -1.59 9.55
C ASN A 81 5.41 -1.42 8.04
N ALA A 82 5.38 -2.51 7.27
CA ALA A 82 5.49 -2.44 5.82
C ALA A 82 4.33 -1.66 5.21
N LEU A 83 3.10 -1.88 5.69
CA LEU A 83 1.94 -1.12 5.24
C LEU A 83 2.01 0.37 5.64
N CYS A 84 2.56 0.70 6.81
CA CYS A 84 2.83 2.09 7.18
C CYS A 84 3.83 2.75 6.22
N MET A 85 4.92 2.08 5.86
CA MET A 85 5.88 2.58 4.87
C MET A 85 5.22 2.78 3.50
N TYR A 86 4.40 1.83 3.05
CA TYR A 86 3.61 1.98 1.84
C TYR A 86 2.70 3.22 1.89
N ALA A 87 1.98 3.42 3.01
CA ALA A 87 1.08 4.55 3.17
C ALA A 87 1.81 5.90 3.07
N ILE A 88 3.00 6.01 3.66
CA ILE A 88 3.87 7.20 3.51
C ILE A 88 4.20 7.46 2.04
N MET A 89 4.64 6.42 1.32
CA MET A 89 4.97 6.54 -0.11
C MET A 89 3.76 6.90 -0.98
N ALA A 90 2.57 6.40 -0.63
CA ALA A 90 1.34 6.79 -1.31
C ALA A 90 1.02 8.27 -1.08
N VAL A 91 1.18 8.78 0.15
CA VAL A 91 1.00 10.19 0.47
C VAL A 91 1.99 11.06 -0.30
N ASP A 92 3.27 10.70 -0.33
CA ASP A 92 4.31 11.38 -1.12
C ASP A 92 3.96 11.45 -2.62
N ASN A 93 3.38 10.37 -3.15
CA ASN A 93 2.94 10.30 -4.55
C ASN A 93 1.63 11.08 -4.80
N GLY A 94 1.15 11.85 -3.83
CA GLY A 94 -0.01 12.73 -3.96
C GLY A 94 -1.32 12.16 -3.45
N PHE A 95 -1.36 10.93 -2.93
CA PHE A 95 -2.61 10.32 -2.45
C PHE A 95 -3.25 11.13 -1.31
N GLY A 96 -2.45 11.75 -0.45
CA GLY A 96 -2.93 12.59 0.66
C GLY A 96 -3.70 13.83 0.19
N VAL A 97 -3.31 14.42 -0.94
CA VAL A 97 -3.98 15.60 -1.52
C VAL A 97 -5.36 15.22 -2.06
N TYR A 98 -5.52 14.03 -2.65
CA TYR A 98 -6.82 13.55 -3.13
C TYR A 98 -7.79 13.26 -1.98
N VAL A 99 -7.31 12.62 -0.91
CA VAL A 99 -8.13 12.37 0.29
C VAL A 99 -8.53 13.70 0.95
N ALA A 100 -7.62 14.68 0.99
CA ALA A 100 -7.92 16.02 1.51
C ALA A 100 -8.88 16.82 0.63
N ASN A 101 -8.77 16.75 -0.70
CA ASN A 101 -9.69 17.43 -1.63
C ASN A 101 -11.11 16.88 -1.54
N GLN A 102 -11.28 15.56 -1.33
CA GLN A 102 -12.60 14.99 -1.03
C GLN A 102 -13.18 15.52 0.30
N ARG A 103 -12.33 15.87 1.29
CA ARG A 103 -12.78 16.53 2.52
C ARG A 103 -13.15 18.00 2.31
N LEU A 104 -12.43 18.73 1.45
CA LEU A 104 -12.71 20.14 1.18
C LEU A 104 -14.01 20.35 0.37
N MET A 105 -14.39 19.42 -0.51
CA MET A 105 -15.73 19.40 -1.13
C MET A 105 -16.88 19.28 -0.13
N ARG A 106 -16.59 19.01 1.15
CA ARG A 106 -17.55 18.91 2.26
C ARG A 106 -17.77 20.23 3.00
N ALA A 107 -16.91 21.24 2.79
CA ALA A 107 -16.95 22.51 3.53
C ALA A 107 -17.67 23.65 2.78
N ALA A 108 -18.35 23.33 1.67
CA ALA A 108 -19.12 24.26 0.85
C ALA A 108 -20.62 23.95 0.93
#